data_AF-A0A8J2T975-F1
#
_entry.id   AF-A0A8J2T975-F1
#
_cell.length_a   1.000
_cell.length_b   1.000
_cell.length_c   1.000
_cell.angle_alpha   90.00
_cell.angle_beta   90.00
_cell.angle_gamma   90.00
#
_symmetry.space_group_name_H-M   'P 1'
#
loop_
_entity.id
_entity.type
_entity.pdbx_description
1 polymer ?
#
loop_
_entity_poly.entity_id
_entity_poly.type
_entity_poly.pdbx_seq_one_letter_code
_entity_poly.pdbx_strand_id
1 'polypeptide(L)' 'MSFLPSFILSDESKERITKILSMSHTIVHYGWMPFILYLGWAHTANRPNILNLLSPLPSI' A
#
# COMPACT_ATOMS: atom_id res chain seq x y z
N MET A 1 -33.84 11.43 -21.34
CA MET A 1 -32.71 11.54 -20.39
C MET A 1 -32.39 10.14 -19.92
N SER A 2 -31.16 9.67 -20.16
CA SER A 2 -30.77 8.27 -19.96
C SER A 2 -30.88 7.87 -18.49
N PHE A 3 -31.73 6.89 -18.22
CA PHE A 3 -31.82 6.17 -16.95
C PHE A 3 -30.55 5.33 -16.80
N LEU A 4 -29.47 5.94 -16.28
CA LEU A 4 -28.34 5.14 -15.83
C LEU A 4 -28.86 4.34 -14.63
N PRO A 5 -28.76 2.99 -14.65
CA PRO A 5 -29.05 2.23 -13.45
C PRO A 5 -28.01 2.69 -12.44
N SER A 6 -28.43 3.46 -11.43
CA SER A 6 -27.68 3.56 -10.20
C SER A 6 -27.44 2.12 -9.78
N PHE A 7 -26.19 1.65 -9.78
CA PHE A 7 -25.85 0.41 -9.11
C PHE A 7 -26.14 0.68 -7.63
N ILE A 8 -27.39 0.48 -7.22
CA ILE A 8 -27.83 0.54 -5.84
C ILE A 8 -27.28 -0.74 -5.24
N LEU A 9 -25.98 -0.70 -4.91
CA LEU A 9 -25.33 -1.75 -4.15
C LEU A 9 -26.18 -2.01 -2.92
N SER A 10 -26.46 -3.29 -2.62
CA SER A 10 -27.14 -3.64 -1.37
C SER A 10 -26.39 -3.03 -0.20
N ASP A 11 -27.10 -2.68 0.88
CA ASP A 11 -26.44 -2.04 2.03
C ASP A 11 -25.35 -2.94 2.64
N GLU A 12 -25.53 -4.27 2.57
CA GLU A 12 -24.48 -5.25 2.88
C GLU A 12 -23.24 -5.11 1.98
N SER A 13 -23.42 -4.95 0.66
CA SER A 13 -22.31 -4.75 -0.27
C SER A 13 -21.59 -3.43 -0.01
N LYS A 14 -22.33 -2.37 0.29
CA LYS A 14 -21.75 -1.06 0.65
C LYS A 14 -20.94 -1.16 1.94
N GLU A 15 -21.47 -1.79 2.99
CA GLU A 15 -20.75 -1.98 4.24
C GLU A 15 -19.46 -2.77 4.02
N ARG A 16 -19.52 -3.85 3.24
CA ARG A 16 -18.35 -4.67 2.92
C ARG A 16 -17.28 -3.87 2.16
N ILE A 17 -17.69 -3.09 1.16
CA ILE A 17 -16.76 -2.23 0.41
C ILE A 17 -16.12 -1.19 1.32
N THR A 18 -16.92 -0.49 2.13
CA THR A 18 -16.41 0.49 3.09
C THR A 18 -15.40 -0.15 4.04
N LYS A 19 -15.71 -1.33 4.58
CA LYS A 19 -14.81 -2.08 5.47
C LYS A 19 -13.48 -2.44 4.79
N ILE A 20 -13.53 -2.92 3.55
CA ILE A 20 -12.33 -3.22 2.77
C ILE A 20 -11.52 -1.95 2.52
N LEU A 21 -12.16 -0.85 2.14
CA LEU A 21 -11.49 0.43 1.89
C LEU A 21 -10.82 0.99 3.16
N SER A 22 -11.48 0.93 4.32
CA SER A 22 -10.89 1.32 5.59
C SER A 22 -9.68 0.47 5.96
N MET A 23 -9.74 -0.84 5.70
CA MET A 23 -8.62 -1.75 5.90
C MET A 23 -7.47 -1.43 4.93
N SER A 24 -7.78 -1.26 3.64
CA SER A 24 -6.81 -0.90 2.60
C SER A 24 -6.11 0.42 2.91
N HIS A 25 -6.83 1.43 3.41
CA HIS A 25 -6.23 2.69 3.83
C HIS A 25 -5.17 2.48 4.92
N THR A 26 -5.48 1.65 5.91
CA THR A 26 -4.55 1.32 6.99
C THR A 26 -3.32 0.57 6.47
N ILE A 27 -3.52 -0.42 5.60
CA ILE A 27 -2.43 -1.18 4.98
C ILE A 27 -1.53 -0.28 4.15
N VAL A 28 -2.09 0.60 3.32
CA VAL A 28 -1.30 1.51 2.49
C VAL A 28 -0.55 2.50 3.38
N HIS A 29 -1.20 3.08 4.39
CA HIS A 29 -0.55 4.07 5.26
C HIS A 29 0.70 3.52 5.94
N TYR A 30 0.61 2.33 6.54
CA TYR A 30 1.74 1.72 7.25
C TYR A 30 2.67 0.91 6.34
N GLY A 31 2.14 0.34 5.26
CA GLY A 31 2.87 -0.54 4.34
C GLY A 31 3.62 0.19 3.23
N TRP A 32 3.25 1.44 2.91
CA TRP A 32 3.85 2.19 1.80
C TRP A 32 5.37 2.34 1.94
N MET A 33 5.84 2.76 3.12
CA MET A 33 7.27 2.98 3.37
C MET A 33 8.09 1.67 3.30
N PRO A 34 7.74 0.60 4.03
CA PRO A 34 8.42 -0.69 3.89
C PRO A 34 8.42 -1.24 2.45
N PHE A 35 7.31 -1.05 1.73
CA PHE A 35 7.17 -1.54 0.36
C PHE A 35 8.14 -0.86 -0.60
N ILE A 36 8.27 0.47 -0.55
CA ILE A 36 9.24 1.20 -1.38
C ILE A 36 10.68 0.78 -1.05
N LEU A 37 11.01 0.68 0.24
CA LEU A 37 12.34 0.23 0.67
C LEU A 37 12.65 -1.16 0.14
N TYR A 38 11.69 -2.08 0.20
CA TYR A 38 11.84 -3.43 -0.36
C TYR A 38 12.06 -3.41 -1.87
N LEU A 39 11.30 -2.62 -2.63
CA LEU A 39 11.49 -2.50 -4.07
C LEU A 39 12.89 -1.99 -4.42
N GLY A 40 13.36 -0.93 -3.75
CA GLY A 40 14.71 -0.40 -3.97
C GLY A 40 15.80 -1.40 -3.60
N TRP A 41 15.64 -2.09 -2.47
CA TRP A 41 16.57 -3.13 -2.01
C TRP A 41 16.64 -4.32 -2.97
N ALA A 42 15.48 -4.80 -3.47
CA ALA A 42 15.40 -5.97 -4.34
C ALA A 42 16.07 -5.77 -5.71
N HIS A 43 16.06 -4.54 -6.23
CA HIS A 43 16.64 -4.17 -7.53
C HIS A 43 18.08 -3.66 -7.43
N THR A 44 18.63 -3.51 -6.22
CA THR A 44 20.03 -3.10 -6.02
C THR A 44 20.95 -4.33 -6.08
N ALA A 45 22.05 -4.23 -6.82
CA ALA A 45 23.01 -5.33 -6.98
C ALA A 45 23.64 -5.78 -5.65
N ASN A 46 23.91 -4.83 -4.74
CA ASN A 46 24.63 -5.06 -3.48
C ASN A 46 23.72 -5.42 -2.29
N ARG A 47 22.38 -5.45 -2.47
CA ARG A 47 21.35 -5.81 -1.47
C ARG A 47 21.76 -5.54 0.00
N PRO A 48 21.89 -4.27 0.39
CA PRO A 48 22.48 -3.90 1.68
C PRO A 48 21.69 -4.48 2.86
N ASN A 49 22.36 -4.68 4.00
CA ASN A 49 21.67 -5.04 5.24
C ASN A 49 20.76 -3.88 5.73
N ILE A 50 19.85 -4.17 6.66
CA ILE A 50 18.84 -3.20 7.14
C ILE A 50 19.49 -1.97 7.80
N LEU A 51 20.61 -2.16 8.53
CA LEU A 51 21.32 -1.06 9.17
C LEU A 51 21.90 -0.09 8.15
N ASN A 52 22.56 -0.62 7.10
CA ASN A 52 23.12 0.18 6.02
C ASN A 52 22.02 0.82 5.15
N LEU A 53 20.87 0.16 4.99
CA LEU A 53 19.74 0.70 4.23
C LEU A 53 19.09 1.91 4.94
N LEU A 54 19.07 1.92 6.27
CA LEU A 54 18.48 2.99 7.07
C LEU A 54 19.49 4.02 7.57
N SER A 55 20.79 3.69 7.49
CA SER A 55 21.87 4.56 7.94
C SER A 55 22.06 5.73 6.96
N PRO A 56 22.11 6.98 7.45
CA PRO A 56 22.53 8.12 6.62
C PRO A 56 24.05 8.18 6.43
N LEU A 57 24.81 7.34 7.14
CA LEU A 57 26.27 7.30 7.07
C LEU A 57 26.73 6.48 5.86
N PRO A 58 27.82 6.90 5.19
CA PRO A 58 28.43 6.12 4.12
C PRO A 58 28.81 4.73 4.63
N SER A 59 28.16 3.70 4.10
CA SER A 59 28.59 2.32 4.29
C SER A 59 29.63 1.99 3.22
N ILE A 60 30.78 1.49 3.68
CA ILE A 60 31.93 1.07 2.86
C ILE A 60 31.60 -0.23 2.12
#